data_AF-A0A9Q3ZII0-F1
#
_entry.id   AF-A0A9Q3ZII0-F1
#
_cell.length_a   1.000
_cell.length_b   1.000
_cell.length_c   1.000
_cell.angle_alpha   90.00
_cell.angle_beta   90.00
_cell.angle_gamma   90.00
#
_symmetry.space_group_name_H-M   'P 1'
#
loop_
_entity.id
_entity.type
_entity.pdbx_description
1 polymer ?
#
loop_
_entity_poly.entity_id
_entity_poly.type
_entity_poly.pdbx_seq_one_letter_code
_entity_poly.pdbx_strand_id
1 'polypeptide(L)'
;MMRFPSFPANAALILVASLIAGCGGSDDNDASPSAGDSASVDGALPVGPAPSADLDGVEEIGIGMGDINPTTAPVVSDGDAAPVDTPTAAVSSRLSALEEQQDALFEELQNKSRDVQDTMAAHVEEVAASLAALTARMEKAEAGINEVNERLDALEKKVTTVAAQKARAASSRAAARRDRPTAPFLLTGVESRGGIDYVGVTPRSATGLADIRFMAIGDQYQGWILSGISERFATFRVRRETVTVPFSSPSS
;
A
#
# COMPACT_ATOMS: atom_id res chain seq x y z
N MET A 1 40.13 31.99 38.77
CA MET A 1 39.81 32.18 37.34
C MET A 1 40.22 30.93 36.59
N MET A 2 39.30 30.40 35.79
CA MET A 2 39.29 29.05 35.26
C MET A 2 40.46 28.76 34.32
N ARG A 3 41.00 27.55 34.44
CA ARG A 3 41.98 26.93 33.54
C ARG A 3 41.23 25.80 32.83
N PHE A 4 41.07 25.89 31.51
CA PHE A 4 40.71 24.75 30.67
C PHE A 4 41.98 24.21 30.01
N PRO A 5 42.13 22.89 29.98
CA PRO A 5 42.55 22.20 28.77
C PRO A 5 41.60 21.00 28.52
N SER A 6 41.03 20.87 27.33
CA SER A 6 41.58 20.17 26.15
C SER A 6 40.80 18.87 25.91
N PHE A 7 40.32 18.70 24.68
CA PHE A 7 39.58 17.53 24.18
C PHE A 7 40.44 16.25 24.22
N PRO A 8 39.82 15.06 24.08
CA PRO A 8 39.86 14.45 22.74
C PRO A 8 38.58 13.72 22.30
N ALA A 9 38.51 13.53 20.99
CA ALA A 9 37.60 12.68 20.24
C ALA A 9 37.70 11.20 20.65
N ASN A 10 36.59 10.46 20.61
CA ASN A 10 36.62 9.18 19.89
C ASN A 10 35.22 8.64 19.55
N ALA A 11 35.14 8.07 18.36
CA ALA A 11 34.03 7.32 17.84
C ALA A 11 33.74 6.06 18.67
N ALA A 12 32.46 5.70 18.80
CA ALA A 12 32.05 4.37 19.22
C ALA A 12 31.00 3.84 18.23
N LEU A 13 31.47 2.96 17.33
CA LEU A 13 30.66 1.95 16.66
C LEU A 13 29.81 1.20 17.70
N ILE A 14 28.52 1.02 17.46
CA ILE A 14 27.75 -0.04 18.12
C ILE A 14 27.29 -1.03 17.06
N LEU A 15 27.89 -2.21 17.18
CA LEU A 15 27.71 -3.39 16.35
C LEU A 15 26.53 -4.21 16.89
N VAL A 16 25.68 -4.68 15.99
CA VAL A 16 24.53 -5.57 16.23
C VAL A 16 25.00 -7.02 16.35
N ALA A 17 24.60 -7.70 17.44
CA ALA A 17 24.58 -9.17 17.64
C ALA A 17 24.26 -9.38 19.15
N SER A 18 23.36 -10.23 19.67
CA SER A 18 22.61 -11.41 19.25
C SER A 18 21.42 -11.55 20.27
N LEU A 19 20.55 -12.56 20.37
CA LEU A 19 20.66 -14.00 20.17
C LEU A 19 19.24 -14.60 20.30
N ILE A 20 18.96 -15.62 19.49
CA ILE A 20 17.77 -16.49 19.53
C ILE A 20 17.91 -17.48 20.69
N ALA A 21 16.86 -17.65 21.51
CA ALA A 21 16.53 -18.90 22.20
C ALA A 21 15.18 -18.78 22.95
N GLY A 22 14.33 -19.80 22.82
CA GLY A 22 13.30 -20.07 23.84
C GLY A 22 11.92 -20.46 23.32
N CYS A 23 11.81 -21.66 22.76
CA CYS A 23 10.54 -22.36 22.56
C CYS A 23 9.88 -22.74 23.90
N GLY A 24 8.54 -22.83 23.94
CA GLY A 24 7.86 -23.86 24.74
C GLY A 24 6.57 -23.45 25.46
N GLY A 25 5.45 -24.08 25.06
CA GLY A 25 4.22 -24.27 25.86
C GLY A 25 3.00 -23.52 25.28
N SER A 26 2.05 -24.20 24.61
CA SER A 26 0.92 -24.99 25.18
C SER A 26 -0.19 -24.08 25.71
N ASP A 27 -1.48 -24.24 25.45
CA ASP A 27 -2.32 -25.22 24.73
C ASP A 27 -3.70 -24.55 24.51
N ASP A 28 -4.62 -25.31 23.89
CA ASP A 28 -6.09 -25.13 23.85
C ASP A 28 -6.67 -24.51 22.57
N ASN A 29 -7.02 -25.38 21.62
CA ASN A 29 -8.04 -25.10 20.61
C ASN A 29 -9.07 -26.22 20.62
N ASP A 30 -10.25 -25.89 21.14
CA ASP A 30 -11.43 -26.76 21.19
C ASP A 30 -12.38 -26.45 20.02
N ALA A 31 -12.80 -27.53 19.37
CA ALA A 31 -14.11 -27.77 18.76
C ALA A 31 -14.66 -26.85 17.63
N SER A 32 -14.56 -27.43 16.42
CA SER A 32 -15.68 -27.80 15.52
C SER A 32 -15.99 -26.95 14.28
N PRO A 33 -16.44 -27.62 13.18
CA PRO A 33 -16.38 -27.09 11.82
C PRO A 33 -17.73 -26.55 11.34
N SER A 34 -17.70 -25.45 10.60
CA SER A 34 -18.85 -24.96 9.84
C SER A 34 -18.53 -24.99 8.35
N ALA A 35 -19.34 -25.74 7.62
CA ALA A 35 -19.42 -25.77 6.18
C ALA A 35 -19.61 -24.37 5.59
N GLY A 36 -18.96 -24.12 4.44
CA GLY A 36 -19.05 -22.87 3.71
C GLY A 36 -18.33 -22.95 2.38
N ASP A 37 -19.00 -23.56 1.41
CA ASP A 37 -19.08 -23.14 0.00
C ASP A 37 -17.77 -22.76 -0.72
N SER A 38 -17.05 -23.78 -1.22
CA SER A 38 -16.01 -23.57 -2.24
C SER A 38 -16.66 -23.38 -3.60
N ALA A 39 -16.86 -22.12 -3.98
CA ALA A 39 -17.18 -21.75 -5.35
C ALA A 39 -16.06 -22.21 -6.29
N SER A 40 -16.44 -23.14 -7.17
CA SER A 40 -15.70 -23.55 -8.34
C SER A 40 -15.43 -22.34 -9.23
N VAL A 41 -14.14 -22.01 -9.44
CA VAL A 41 -13.74 -21.11 -10.52
C VAL A 41 -12.80 -21.89 -11.42
N ASP A 42 -13.44 -22.47 -12.43
CA ASP A 42 -12.87 -23.05 -13.63
C ASP A 42 -12.00 -21.98 -14.32
N GLY A 43 -10.69 -22.13 -14.20
CA GLY A 43 -9.67 -21.27 -14.80
C GLY A 43 -8.82 -22.09 -15.75
N ALA A 44 -9.43 -22.55 -16.84
CA ALA A 44 -8.76 -23.22 -17.93
C ALA A 44 -7.64 -22.33 -18.50
N LEU A 45 -6.40 -22.75 -18.31
CA LEU A 45 -5.25 -22.23 -19.05
C LEU A 45 -5.40 -22.65 -20.53
N PRO A 46 -5.33 -21.74 -21.52
CA PRO A 46 -5.13 -22.16 -22.89
C PRO A 46 -3.68 -22.61 -23.05
N VAL A 47 -3.43 -23.90 -22.83
CA VAL A 47 -2.23 -24.56 -23.30
C VAL A 47 -2.38 -24.65 -24.82
N GLY A 48 -1.65 -23.79 -25.54
CA GLY A 48 -1.55 -23.86 -26.99
C GLY A 48 -1.06 -25.25 -27.43
N PRO A 49 -1.46 -25.73 -28.61
CA PRO A 49 -1.08 -27.06 -29.07
C PRO A 49 0.44 -27.16 -29.19
N ALA A 50 1.02 -28.23 -28.63
CA ALA A 50 2.35 -28.67 -28.97
C ALA A 50 2.43 -28.93 -30.49
N PRO A 51 3.52 -28.57 -31.18
CA PRO A 51 3.70 -28.98 -32.56
C PRO A 51 3.88 -30.50 -32.59
N SER A 52 2.92 -31.18 -33.22
CA SER A 52 3.06 -32.55 -33.68
C SER A 52 4.32 -32.66 -34.53
N ALA A 53 5.17 -33.63 -34.20
CA ALA A 53 6.25 -34.06 -35.06
C ALA A 53 5.64 -34.81 -36.25
N ASP A 54 5.26 -34.07 -37.29
CA ASP A 54 5.10 -34.61 -38.64
C ASP A 54 6.50 -34.67 -39.27
N LEU A 55 7.15 -35.81 -39.08
CA LEU A 55 8.27 -36.24 -39.91
C LEU A 55 7.68 -36.87 -41.17
N ASP A 56 7.36 -36.03 -42.16
CA ASP A 56 7.07 -36.48 -43.51
C ASP A 56 7.86 -35.64 -44.52
N GLY A 57 8.75 -36.31 -45.24
CA GLY A 57 9.26 -35.87 -46.53
C GLY A 57 10.40 -34.86 -46.52
N VAL A 58 11.65 -35.33 -46.40
CA VAL A 58 12.69 -35.00 -47.39
C VAL A 58 13.57 -36.21 -47.61
N GLU A 59 13.72 -36.54 -48.88
CA GLU A 59 14.40 -37.70 -49.40
C GLU A 59 15.80 -37.87 -48.83
N GLU A 60 16.01 -39.05 -48.28
CA GLU A 60 17.30 -39.72 -48.18
C GLU A 60 18.05 -39.53 -49.50
N ILE A 61 19.13 -38.74 -49.46
CA ILE A 61 20.15 -38.73 -50.51
C ILE A 61 20.82 -40.10 -50.43
N GLY A 62 20.14 -41.09 -50.99
CA GLY A 62 20.68 -42.41 -51.24
C GLY A 62 21.83 -42.23 -52.22
N ILE A 63 23.06 -42.34 -51.71
CA ILE A 63 24.20 -42.68 -52.54
C ILE A 63 23.96 -44.12 -52.99
N GLY A 64 23.14 -44.25 -54.04
CA GLY A 64 22.85 -45.49 -54.73
C GLY A 64 24.11 -45.96 -55.42
N MET A 65 24.82 -46.86 -54.75
CA MET A 65 25.87 -47.69 -55.33
C MET A 65 25.21 -48.65 -56.32
N GLY A 66 24.94 -48.17 -57.53
CA GLY A 66 24.34 -48.92 -58.62
C GLY A 66 25.36 -49.83 -59.30
N ASP A 67 25.03 -51.11 -59.35
CA ASP A 67 25.77 -52.22 -59.94
C ASP A 67 26.41 -51.93 -61.32
N ILE A 68 27.71 -52.13 -61.38
CA ILE A 68 28.48 -52.31 -62.62
C ILE A 68 28.18 -53.69 -63.21
N ASN A 69 27.31 -53.74 -64.21
CA ASN A 69 27.15 -54.90 -65.10
C ASN A 69 27.76 -54.58 -66.48
N PRO A 70 28.90 -55.17 -66.87
CA PRO A 70 29.45 -54.98 -68.21
C PRO A 70 28.76 -55.92 -69.20
N THR A 71 27.56 -55.54 -69.66
CA THR A 71 26.99 -56.17 -70.86
C THR A 71 27.71 -55.63 -72.09
N THR A 72 28.59 -56.47 -72.62
CA THR A 72 29.26 -56.28 -73.91
C THR A 72 28.31 -56.68 -75.03
N ALA A 73 27.95 -55.73 -75.88
CA ALA A 73 27.37 -55.99 -77.20
C ALA A 73 28.10 -55.12 -78.25
N PRO A 74 28.30 -55.62 -79.48
CA PRO A 74 29.33 -55.11 -80.38
C PRO A 74 28.84 -53.85 -81.10
N VAL A 75 29.59 -52.75 -80.98
CA VAL A 75 29.41 -51.60 -81.87
C VAL A 75 30.18 -51.87 -83.15
N VAL A 76 29.39 -52.15 -84.18
CA VAL A 76 29.74 -52.17 -85.59
C VAL A 76 30.35 -50.81 -85.94
N SER A 77 31.54 -50.81 -86.53
CA SER A 77 32.14 -49.61 -87.12
C SER A 77 31.36 -49.26 -88.38
N ASP A 78 30.54 -48.22 -88.31
CA ASP A 78 30.10 -47.47 -89.48
C ASP A 78 30.45 -46.00 -89.24
N GLY A 79 31.24 -45.46 -90.16
CA GLY A 79 31.74 -44.10 -90.10
C GLY A 79 30.60 -43.10 -90.28
N ASP A 80 30.55 -42.12 -89.38
CA ASP A 80 30.05 -40.79 -89.66
C ASP A 80 30.62 -39.82 -88.61
N ALA A 81 31.18 -38.71 -89.08
CA ALA A 81 31.75 -37.68 -88.21
C ALA A 81 30.61 -36.77 -87.72
N ALA A 82 30.18 -36.94 -86.47
CA ALA A 82 29.24 -36.04 -85.76
C ALA A 82 29.93 -35.43 -84.52
N PRO A 83 29.56 -34.19 -84.10
CA PRO A 83 30.46 -33.29 -83.40
C PRO A 83 30.57 -33.63 -81.92
N VAL A 84 31.82 -33.68 -81.44
CA VAL A 84 32.20 -33.86 -80.03
C VAL A 84 31.78 -32.64 -79.15
N ASP A 85 31.21 -31.59 -79.75
CA ASP A 85 30.95 -30.29 -79.14
C ASP A 85 29.64 -30.20 -78.31
N THR A 86 28.70 -31.13 -78.48
CA THR A 86 27.39 -31.07 -77.81
C THR A 86 27.41 -31.34 -76.29
N PRO A 87 28.08 -32.38 -75.75
CA PRO A 87 28.15 -32.61 -74.31
C PRO A 87 28.97 -31.54 -73.57
N THR A 88 30.05 -31.03 -74.17
CA THR A 88 30.90 -29.99 -73.57
C THR A 88 30.15 -28.65 -73.45
N ALA A 89 29.38 -28.28 -74.48
CA ALA A 89 28.55 -27.08 -74.43
C ALA A 89 27.47 -27.15 -73.33
N ALA A 90 26.82 -28.32 -73.16
CA ALA A 90 25.81 -28.52 -72.12
C ALA A 90 26.40 -28.46 -70.69
N VAL A 91 27.61 -28.98 -70.48
CA VAL A 91 28.32 -28.85 -69.20
C VAL A 91 28.69 -27.40 -68.93
N SER A 92 29.18 -26.68 -69.93
CA SER A 92 29.54 -25.27 -69.80
C SER A 92 28.34 -24.40 -69.42
N SER A 93 27.18 -24.61 -70.03
CA SER A 93 25.95 -23.87 -69.69
C SER A 93 25.47 -24.15 -68.26
N ARG A 94 25.63 -25.39 -67.78
CA ARG A 94 25.27 -25.76 -66.40
C ARG A 94 26.22 -25.13 -65.38
N LEU A 95 27.51 -24.99 -65.73
CA LEU A 95 28.48 -24.31 -64.88
C LEU A 95 28.13 -22.82 -64.72
N SER A 96 27.85 -22.13 -65.83
CA SER A 96 27.44 -20.72 -65.79
C SER A 96 26.12 -20.51 -65.03
N ALA A 97 25.14 -21.41 -65.19
CA ALA A 97 23.90 -21.34 -64.41
C ALA A 97 24.12 -21.57 -62.90
N LEU A 98 25.09 -22.42 -62.53
CA LEU A 98 25.43 -22.65 -61.12
C LEU A 98 26.17 -21.47 -60.51
N GLU A 99 27.06 -20.83 -61.27
CA GLU A 99 27.74 -19.59 -60.86
C GLU A 99 26.73 -18.47 -60.61
N GLU A 100 25.77 -18.27 -61.53
CA GLU A 100 24.69 -17.28 -61.36
C GLU A 100 23.79 -17.60 -60.16
N GLN A 101 23.50 -18.88 -59.91
CA GLN A 101 22.77 -19.32 -58.72
C GLN A 101 23.57 -19.04 -57.43
N GLN A 102 24.89 -19.23 -57.45
CA GLN A 102 25.75 -18.96 -56.29
C GLN A 102 25.78 -17.47 -55.96
N ASP A 103 25.91 -16.62 -56.98
CA ASP A 103 25.90 -15.16 -56.81
C ASP A 103 24.55 -14.66 -56.27
N ALA A 104 23.44 -15.19 -56.81
CA ALA A 104 22.10 -14.86 -56.33
C ALA A 104 21.89 -15.24 -54.86
N LEU A 105 22.36 -16.43 -54.43
CA LEU A 105 22.30 -16.87 -53.05
C LEU A 105 23.18 -16.02 -52.12
N PHE A 106 24.34 -15.58 -52.60
CA PHE A 106 25.23 -14.72 -51.81
C PHE A 106 24.61 -13.34 -51.58
N GLU A 107 23.98 -12.75 -52.59
CA GLU A 107 23.22 -11.51 -52.46
C GLU A 107 22.00 -11.66 -51.53
N GLU A 108 21.27 -12.78 -51.63
CA GLU A 108 20.16 -13.06 -50.70
C GLU A 108 20.65 -13.17 -49.24
N LEU A 109 21.75 -13.88 -49.01
CA LEU A 109 22.34 -14.03 -47.68
C LEU A 109 22.80 -12.68 -47.11
N GLN A 110 23.44 -11.84 -47.90
CA GLN A 110 23.86 -10.49 -47.48
C GLN A 110 22.66 -9.63 -47.12
N ASN A 111 21.62 -9.63 -47.95
CA ASN A 111 20.40 -8.86 -47.70
C ASN A 111 19.70 -9.33 -46.42
N LYS A 112 19.60 -10.66 -46.22
CA LYS A 112 19.00 -11.23 -45.02
C LYS A 112 19.84 -10.97 -43.77
N SER A 113 21.17 -11.01 -43.88
CA SER A 113 22.07 -10.64 -42.79
C SER A 113 21.89 -9.18 -42.39
N ARG A 114 21.73 -8.28 -43.35
CA ARG A 114 21.48 -6.86 -43.11
C ARG A 114 20.12 -6.64 -42.46
N ASP A 115 19.08 -7.31 -42.96
CA ASP A 115 17.73 -7.24 -42.38
C ASP A 115 17.70 -7.73 -40.92
N VAL A 116 18.35 -8.86 -40.62
CA VAL A 116 18.50 -9.35 -39.25
C VAL A 116 19.27 -8.36 -38.37
N GLN A 117 20.30 -7.72 -38.90
CA GLN A 117 21.08 -6.73 -38.16
C GLN A 117 20.27 -5.46 -37.88
N ASP A 118 19.54 -4.96 -38.87
CA ASP A 118 18.71 -3.76 -38.75
C ASP A 118 17.52 -4.01 -37.81
N THR A 119 16.87 -5.17 -37.90
CA THR A 119 15.79 -5.57 -36.97
C THR A 119 16.30 -5.74 -35.55
N MET A 120 17.47 -6.36 -35.35
CA MET A 120 18.05 -6.49 -34.02
C MET A 120 18.49 -5.13 -33.44
N ALA A 121 19.03 -4.23 -34.26
CA ALA A 121 19.34 -2.87 -33.83
C ALA A 121 18.09 -2.11 -33.37
N ALA A 122 16.99 -2.21 -34.14
CA ALA A 122 15.72 -1.61 -33.77
C ALA A 122 15.14 -2.18 -32.46
N HIS A 123 15.21 -3.51 -32.27
CA HIS A 123 14.77 -4.14 -31.04
C HIS A 123 15.61 -3.74 -29.83
N VAL A 124 16.94 -3.61 -29.99
CA VAL A 124 17.82 -3.13 -28.90
C VAL A 124 17.47 -1.70 -28.52
N GLU A 125 17.19 -0.82 -29.49
CA GLU A 125 16.76 0.55 -29.22
C GLU A 125 15.40 0.59 -28.52
N GLU A 126 14.44 -0.22 -28.95
CA GLU A 126 13.12 -0.34 -28.30
C GLU A 126 13.24 -0.83 -26.85
N VAL A 127 14.03 -1.88 -26.61
CA VAL A 127 14.27 -2.41 -25.26
C VAL A 127 14.98 -1.35 -24.40
N ALA A 128 15.99 -0.67 -24.92
CA ALA A 128 16.68 0.40 -24.19
C ALA A 128 15.73 1.55 -23.82
N ALA A 129 14.85 1.97 -24.74
CA ALA A 129 13.82 2.97 -24.48
C ALA A 129 12.82 2.49 -23.42
N SER A 130 12.40 1.22 -23.49
CA SER A 130 11.49 0.62 -22.52
C SER A 130 12.09 0.58 -21.10
N LEU A 131 13.37 0.24 -21.00
CA LEU A 131 14.12 0.21 -19.74
C LEU A 131 14.27 1.61 -19.17
N ALA A 132 14.66 2.58 -19.98
CA ALA A 132 14.75 3.99 -19.55
C ALA A 132 13.40 4.52 -19.05
N ALA A 133 12.30 4.18 -19.73
CA ALA A 133 10.96 4.56 -19.30
C ALA A 133 10.56 3.88 -17.98
N LEU A 134 10.93 2.62 -17.78
CA LEU A 134 10.68 1.90 -16.53
C LEU A 134 11.49 2.50 -15.37
N THR A 135 12.78 2.77 -15.58
CA THR A 135 13.64 3.44 -14.59
C THR A 135 13.05 4.79 -14.18
N ALA A 136 12.65 5.63 -15.14
CA ALA A 136 12.02 6.92 -14.84
C ALA A 136 10.71 6.78 -14.04
N ARG A 137 9.92 5.73 -14.31
CA ARG A 137 8.70 5.43 -13.52
C ARG A 137 9.05 4.99 -12.11
N MET A 138 10.10 4.19 -11.92
CA MET A 138 10.58 3.78 -10.60
C MET A 138 11.08 4.96 -9.78
N GLU A 139 11.93 5.82 -10.35
CA GLU A 139 12.41 7.03 -9.69
C GLU A 139 11.26 7.96 -9.27
N LYS A 140 10.25 8.11 -10.14
CA LYS A 140 9.04 8.88 -9.82
C LYS A 140 8.23 8.23 -8.70
N ALA A 141 8.11 6.90 -8.69
CA ALA A 141 7.41 6.18 -7.65
C ALA A 141 8.13 6.31 -6.30
N GLU A 142 9.46 6.19 -6.28
CA GLU A 142 10.28 6.39 -5.08
C GLU A 142 10.16 7.81 -4.53
N ALA A 143 10.22 8.83 -5.39
CA ALA A 143 9.98 10.21 -4.99
C ALA A 143 8.57 10.41 -4.39
N GLY A 144 7.55 9.80 -4.99
CA GLY A 144 6.18 9.83 -4.47
C GLY A 144 6.03 9.13 -3.11
N ILE A 145 6.71 8.00 -2.91
CA ILE A 145 6.74 7.30 -1.61
C ILE A 145 7.38 8.18 -0.54
N ASN A 146 8.51 8.81 -0.85
CA ASN A 146 9.20 9.72 0.08
C ASN A 146 8.31 10.90 0.47
N GLU A 147 7.64 11.53 -0.50
CA GLU A 147 6.71 12.63 -0.24
C GLU A 147 5.53 12.18 0.66
N VAL A 148 4.97 11.00 0.42
CA VAL A 148 3.89 10.46 1.26
C VAL A 148 4.38 10.18 2.68
N ASN A 149 5.58 9.63 2.86
CA ASN A 149 6.17 9.39 4.17
C ASN A 149 6.40 10.69 4.94
N GLU A 150 6.93 11.74 4.30
CA GLU A 150 7.09 13.05 4.94
C GLU A 150 5.76 13.66 5.39
N ARG A 151 4.72 13.50 4.56
CA ARG A 151 3.36 13.95 4.90
C ARG A 151 2.78 13.15 6.06
N LEU A 152 3.03 11.85 6.12
CA LEU A 152 2.60 10.99 7.22
C LEU A 152 3.27 11.41 8.53
N ASP A 153 4.60 11.57 8.54
CA ASP A 153 5.36 12.03 9.71
C ASP A 153 4.86 13.39 10.22
N ALA A 154 4.58 14.32 9.31
CA ALA A 154 4.04 15.63 9.65
C ALA A 154 2.64 15.52 10.27
N LEU A 155 1.81 14.61 9.76
CA LEU A 155 0.47 14.37 10.28
C LEU A 155 0.51 13.72 11.66
N GLU A 156 1.38 12.73 11.88
CA GLU A 156 1.57 12.10 13.19
C GLU A 156 2.02 13.11 14.26
N LYS A 157 2.97 13.99 13.92
CA LYS A 157 3.39 15.10 14.80
C LYS A 157 2.24 16.06 15.14
N LYS A 158 1.36 16.34 14.17
CA LYS A 158 0.16 17.17 14.41
C LYS A 158 -0.84 16.45 15.31
N VAL A 159 -1.11 15.16 15.07
CA VAL A 159 -2.04 14.36 15.87
C VAL A 159 -1.58 14.27 17.32
N THR A 160 -0.30 13.98 17.55
CA THR A 160 0.26 13.91 18.91
C THR A 160 0.19 15.27 19.63
N THR A 161 0.46 16.36 18.92
CA THR A 161 0.35 17.72 19.47
C THR A 161 -1.10 18.04 19.87
N VAL A 162 -2.06 17.78 18.98
CA VAL A 162 -3.49 18.02 19.24
C VAL A 162 -3.99 17.15 20.39
N ALA A 163 -3.59 15.87 20.44
CA ALA A 163 -3.94 14.97 21.53
C ALA A 163 -3.41 15.49 22.88
N ALA A 164 -2.14 15.93 22.92
CA ALA A 164 -1.53 16.49 24.13
C ALA A 164 -2.23 17.80 24.56
N GLN A 165 -2.59 18.68 23.62
CA GLN A 165 -3.36 19.88 23.91
C GLN A 165 -4.74 19.56 24.48
N LYS A 166 -5.46 18.60 23.89
CA LYS A 166 -6.77 18.15 24.37
C LYS A 166 -6.68 17.55 25.78
N ALA A 167 -5.66 16.74 26.04
CA ALA A 167 -5.42 16.17 27.37
C ALA A 167 -5.15 17.26 28.41
N ARG A 168 -4.30 18.25 28.10
CA ARG A 168 -4.04 19.40 28.99
C ARG A 168 -5.31 20.20 29.28
N ALA A 169 -6.12 20.48 28.25
CA ALA A 169 -7.37 21.20 28.40
C ALA A 169 -8.42 20.41 29.22
N ALA A 170 -8.47 19.09 29.06
CA ALA A 170 -9.34 18.23 29.87
C ALA A 170 -8.88 18.22 31.34
N SER A 171 -7.58 18.11 31.58
CA SER A 171 -6.99 18.15 32.93
C SER A 171 -7.24 19.49 33.62
N SER A 172 -7.03 20.61 32.93
CA SER A 172 -7.29 21.94 33.50
C SER A 172 -8.77 22.13 33.83
N ARG A 173 -9.67 21.66 32.97
CA ARG A 173 -11.12 21.70 33.23
C ARG A 173 -11.52 20.80 34.40
N ALA A 174 -10.89 19.64 34.56
CA ALA A 174 -11.12 18.75 35.69
C ALA A 174 -10.62 19.38 37.00
N ALA A 175 -9.44 20.00 36.99
CA ALA A 175 -8.91 20.74 38.14
C ALA A 175 -9.83 21.90 38.54
N ALA A 176 -10.27 22.71 37.57
CA ALA A 176 -11.22 23.81 37.80
C ALA A 176 -12.56 23.33 38.39
N ARG A 177 -13.04 22.12 38.02
CA ARG A 177 -14.24 21.54 38.61
C ARG A 177 -14.03 21.09 40.06
N ARG A 178 -12.86 20.57 40.42
CA ARG A 178 -12.57 20.14 41.80
C ARG A 178 -12.47 21.32 42.78
N ASP A 179 -11.98 22.46 42.31
CA ASP A 179 -11.81 23.65 43.15
C ASP A 179 -13.13 24.43 43.35
N ARG A 180 -14.20 24.05 42.63
CA ARG A 180 -15.51 24.71 42.73
C ARG A 180 -16.16 24.44 44.09
N PRO A 181 -16.59 25.47 44.83
CA PRO A 181 -17.37 25.32 46.05
C PRO A 181 -18.65 24.51 45.81
N THR A 182 -18.92 23.54 46.69
CA THR A 182 -20.16 22.75 46.68
C THR A 182 -21.16 23.33 47.67
N ALA A 183 -22.41 23.54 47.23
CA ALA A 183 -23.46 24.06 48.09
C ALA A 183 -23.80 23.06 49.23
N PRO A 184 -23.89 23.50 50.49
CA PRO A 184 -24.26 22.65 51.63
C PRO A 184 -25.78 22.41 51.74
N PHE A 185 -26.53 22.78 50.70
CA PHE A 185 -27.99 22.72 50.63
C PHE A 185 -28.44 22.23 49.25
N LEU A 186 -29.71 21.86 49.15
CA LEU A 186 -30.42 21.54 47.92
C LEU A 186 -31.45 22.64 47.64
N LEU A 187 -31.83 22.80 46.37
CA LEU A 187 -32.92 23.67 45.99
C LEU A 187 -34.18 22.85 45.72
N THR A 188 -35.29 23.23 46.34
CA THR A 188 -36.55 22.48 46.26
C THR A 188 -37.48 23.02 45.17
N GLY A 189 -37.52 24.34 44.97
CA GLY A 189 -38.36 24.96 43.95
C GLY A 189 -38.32 26.48 43.98
N VAL A 190 -39.05 27.11 43.05
CA VAL A 190 -39.27 28.55 43.01
C VAL A 190 -40.71 28.84 43.43
N GLU A 191 -40.90 29.83 44.28
CA GLU A 191 -42.22 30.30 44.71
C GLU A 191 -42.33 31.80 44.47
N SER A 192 -43.43 32.26 43.85
CA SER A 192 -43.68 33.68 43.61
C SER A 192 -44.74 34.21 44.56
N ARG A 193 -44.42 35.28 45.31
CA ARG A 193 -45.35 35.92 46.25
C ARG A 193 -45.32 37.43 46.03
N GLY A 194 -46.47 38.00 45.64
CA GLY A 194 -46.59 39.44 45.40
C GLY A 194 -45.65 39.96 44.29
N GLY A 195 -45.34 39.13 43.30
CA GLY A 195 -44.43 39.46 42.20
C GLY A 195 -42.93 39.35 42.53
N ILE A 196 -42.59 38.84 43.71
CA ILE A 196 -41.21 38.55 44.12
C ILE A 196 -41.01 37.04 44.08
N ASP A 197 -39.96 36.59 43.39
CA ASP A 197 -39.59 35.19 43.35
C ASP A 197 -38.65 34.82 44.49
N TYR A 198 -38.94 33.69 45.11
CA TYR A 198 -38.19 33.10 46.20
C TYR A 198 -37.72 31.70 45.80
N VAL A 199 -36.53 31.34 46.21
CA VAL A 199 -35.98 29.98 46.04
C VAL A 199 -36.07 29.26 47.37
N GLY A 200 -36.67 28.07 47.36
CA GLY A 200 -36.66 27.15 48.50
C GLY A 200 -35.30 26.46 48.63
N VAL A 201 -34.62 26.70 49.75
CA VAL A 201 -33.30 26.17 50.11
C VAL A 201 -33.43 25.26 51.31
N THR A 202 -32.91 24.04 51.18
CA THR A 202 -33.07 22.98 52.18
C THR A 202 -31.72 22.39 52.56
N PRO A 203 -31.37 22.27 53.85
CA PRO A 203 -30.15 21.58 54.27
C PRO A 203 -30.08 20.17 53.69
N ARG A 204 -28.89 19.69 53.32
CA ARG A 204 -28.75 18.31 52.78
C ARG A 204 -29.13 17.20 53.76
N SER A 205 -29.17 17.51 55.05
CA SER A 205 -29.57 16.61 56.14
C SER A 205 -31.06 16.70 56.51
N ALA A 206 -31.83 17.57 55.87
CA ALA A 206 -33.24 17.75 56.19
C ALA A 206 -34.06 16.49 55.85
N THR A 207 -35.07 16.22 56.67
CA THR A 207 -35.96 15.06 56.51
C THR A 207 -37.41 15.45 56.22
N GLY A 208 -37.74 16.74 56.20
CA GLY A 208 -39.09 17.22 55.92
C GLY A 208 -39.17 18.65 55.38
N LEU A 209 -40.36 19.04 54.91
CA LEU A 209 -40.62 20.36 54.32
C LEU A 209 -40.49 21.53 55.32
N ALA A 210 -40.55 21.25 56.62
CA ALA A 210 -40.39 22.27 57.66
C ALA A 210 -39.00 22.92 57.68
N ASP A 211 -37.99 22.24 57.14
CA ASP A 211 -36.60 22.73 57.08
C ASP A 211 -36.32 23.60 55.84
N ILE A 212 -37.33 23.83 54.98
CA ILE A 212 -37.20 24.66 53.78
C ILE A 212 -37.17 26.14 54.19
N ARG A 213 -36.11 26.84 53.78
CA ARG A 213 -36.00 28.30 53.87
C ARG A 213 -36.19 28.93 52.50
N PHE A 214 -37.05 29.94 52.42
CA PHE A 214 -37.18 30.76 51.22
C PHE A 214 -36.17 31.90 51.21
N MET A 215 -35.52 32.10 50.07
CA MET A 215 -34.53 33.17 49.84
C MET A 215 -34.92 33.99 48.61
N ALA A 216 -34.93 35.31 48.73
CA ALA A 216 -35.01 36.25 47.62
C ALA A 216 -33.61 36.64 47.12
N ILE A 217 -33.53 37.25 45.94
CA ILE A 217 -32.25 37.76 45.41
C ILE A 217 -31.66 38.78 46.39
N GLY A 218 -30.40 38.58 46.78
CA GLY A 218 -29.70 39.35 47.80
C GLY A 218 -29.62 38.66 49.16
N ASP A 219 -30.48 37.68 49.45
CA ASP A 219 -30.45 36.95 50.71
C ASP A 219 -29.23 36.04 50.83
N GLN A 220 -28.80 35.80 52.07
CA GLN A 220 -27.65 34.95 52.39
C GLN A 220 -28.04 33.73 53.23
N TYR A 221 -27.47 32.57 52.88
CA TYR A 221 -27.57 31.34 53.65
C TYR A 221 -26.22 30.61 53.69
N GLN A 222 -25.69 30.38 54.89
CA GLN A 222 -24.38 29.72 55.10
C GLN A 222 -23.23 30.34 54.28
N GLY A 223 -23.25 31.67 54.09
CA GLY A 223 -22.27 32.40 53.28
C GLY A 223 -22.51 32.42 51.76
N TRP A 224 -23.60 31.80 51.30
CA TRP A 224 -24.04 31.81 49.89
C TRP A 224 -25.10 32.88 49.69
N ILE A 225 -24.85 33.83 48.81
CA ILE A 225 -25.77 34.94 48.51
C ILE A 225 -26.51 34.63 47.23
N LEU A 226 -27.84 34.61 47.23
CA LEU A 226 -28.63 34.37 46.03
C LEU A 226 -28.48 35.56 45.07
N SER A 227 -27.94 35.33 43.87
CA SER A 227 -27.70 36.39 42.87
C SER A 227 -28.67 36.35 41.69
N GLY A 228 -29.34 35.23 41.47
CA GLY A 228 -30.28 35.09 40.35
C GLY A 228 -31.07 33.80 40.42
N ILE A 229 -32.31 33.88 39.96
CA ILE A 229 -33.28 32.79 39.95
C ILE A 229 -33.59 32.46 38.48
N SER A 230 -33.69 31.18 38.16
CA SER A 230 -34.13 30.69 36.86
C SER A 230 -35.04 29.49 37.07
N GLU A 231 -35.73 29.03 36.03
CA GLU A 231 -36.69 27.91 36.16
C GLU A 231 -36.03 26.58 36.56
N ARG A 232 -34.76 26.37 36.18
CA ARG A 232 -34.05 25.08 36.35
C ARG A 232 -32.90 25.12 37.34
N PHE A 233 -32.50 26.30 37.78
CA PHE A 233 -31.39 26.50 38.69
C PHE A 233 -31.48 27.86 39.37
N ALA A 234 -30.72 28.03 40.44
CA ALA A 234 -30.41 29.34 40.98
C ALA A 234 -28.89 29.58 40.96
N THR A 235 -28.49 30.84 40.91
CA THR A 235 -27.08 31.25 40.95
C THR A 235 -26.78 31.89 42.29
N PHE A 236 -25.66 31.50 42.89
CA PHE A 236 -25.22 31.99 44.18
C PHE A 236 -23.82 32.57 44.08
N ARG A 237 -23.58 33.67 44.78
CA ARG A 237 -22.25 34.21 45.02
C ARG A 237 -21.73 33.65 46.33
N VAL A 238 -20.58 32.99 46.27
CA VAL A 238 -19.85 32.52 47.45
C VAL A 238 -18.39 32.93 47.30
N ARG A 239 -17.83 33.60 48.31
CA ARG A 239 -16.52 34.26 48.22
C ARG A 239 -16.49 35.26 47.04
N ARG A 240 -15.81 34.92 45.94
CA ARG A 240 -15.71 35.72 44.70
C ARG A 240 -16.16 34.94 43.45
N GLU A 241 -16.77 33.77 43.63
CA GLU A 241 -17.23 32.90 42.55
C GLU A 241 -18.76 32.89 42.48
N THR A 242 -19.30 32.84 41.26
CA THR A 242 -20.71 32.59 41.02
C THR A 242 -20.89 31.10 40.71
N VAL A 243 -21.65 30.41 41.55
CA VAL A 243 -21.92 28.97 41.45
C VAL A 243 -23.38 28.77 41.08
N THR A 244 -23.62 27.98 40.03
CA THR A 244 -24.96 27.53 39.63
C THR A 244 -25.33 26.27 40.39
N VAL A 245 -26.47 26.29 41.07
CA VAL A 245 -27.02 25.15 41.80
C VAL A 245 -28.35 24.75 41.13
N PRO A 246 -28.50 23.52 40.62
CA PRO A 246 -29.75 23.08 40.01
C PRO A 246 -30.84 22.81 41.05
N PHE A 247 -32.11 22.88 40.64
CA PHE A 247 -33.21 22.32 41.43
C PHE A 247 -33.13 20.80 41.49
N SER A 248 -33.37 20.24 42.66
CA SER A 248 -33.55 18.80 42.80
C SER A 248 -34.79 18.39 42.01
N SER A 249 -34.66 17.40 41.13
CA SER A 249 -35.82 16.79 40.49
C SER A 249 -36.77 16.25 41.57
N PRO A 250 -38.09 16.47 41.47
CA PRO A 250 -39.03 15.82 42.39
C PRO A 250 -38.92 14.31 42.20
N SER A 251 -38.69 13.56 43.29
CA SER A 251 -38.86 12.11 43.26
C SER A 251 -40.32 11.82 42.96
N SER A 252 -40.60 11.22 41.80
CA SER A 252 -41.94 10.72 41.46
C SER A 252 -42.31 9.52 42.30
#